data_AF-A0A970UIU7-F1
#
_entry.id   AF-A0A970UIU7-F1
#
_cell.length_a   1.000
_cell.length_b   1.000
_cell.length_c   1.000
_cell.angle_alpha   90.00
_cell.angle_beta   90.00
_cell.angle_gamma   90.00
#
_symmetry.space_group_name_H-M   'P 1'
#
loop_
_entity.id
_entity.type
_entity.pdbx_description
1 polymer ?
#
loop_
_entity_poly.entity_id
_entity_poly.type
_entity_poly.pdbx_seq_one_letter_code
_entity_poly.pdbx_strand_id
1 'polypeptide(L)'
;MLTLMGSMLAAVTTEMEFGGQQWRVKTSHGPVAPGPNYWSNSSQSVWLDDQGMHLTISKRDEIWYATEIFTRAPLGYGTYVFTVDSDFSAYDPNIVAGFFTWDTQNVEANREIDIEFASWGIPQNMYGQYVVQPFTSPDRIKLFNPKMQGTYSTHRIVWTPSILQFASWHGAIDPESPEAFSNLMAEWTFNGQIPTEGRARFRINLWLFQGREPASEATTVLTIKSFSFVPWQ
;
A
#
# COMPACT_ATOMS: atom_id res chain seq x y z
N MET A 1 -51.46 -8.19 -10.99
CA MET A 1 -50.23 -8.48 -11.75
C MET A 1 -49.26 -7.32 -11.50
N LEU A 2 -47.99 -7.66 -11.24
CA LEU A 2 -46.84 -6.80 -10.92
C LEU A 2 -46.67 -6.33 -9.47
N THR A 3 -45.98 -7.17 -8.69
CA THR A 3 -45.24 -6.79 -7.49
C THR A 3 -43.93 -6.13 -7.93
N LEU A 4 -43.72 -4.84 -7.62
CA LEU A 4 -42.39 -4.22 -7.70
C LEU A 4 -41.55 -4.74 -6.53
N MET A 5 -40.70 -5.74 -6.79
CA MET A 5 -39.55 -5.99 -5.94
C MET A 5 -38.47 -4.97 -6.32
N GLY A 6 -38.28 -3.97 -5.45
CA GLY A 6 -37.10 -3.13 -5.52
C GLY A 6 -35.86 -4.02 -5.35
N SER A 7 -34.98 -4.00 -6.34
CA SER A 7 -33.65 -4.56 -6.19
C SER A 7 -32.94 -3.74 -5.12
N MET A 8 -32.80 -4.30 -3.92
CA MET A 8 -31.71 -3.86 -3.06
C MET A 8 -30.42 -4.17 -3.81
N LEU A 9 -29.75 -3.13 -4.30
CA LEU A 9 -28.32 -3.23 -4.61
C LEU A 9 -27.67 -3.69 -3.31
N ALA A 10 -27.24 -4.96 -3.25
CA ALA A 10 -26.32 -5.36 -2.22
C ALA A 10 -25.08 -4.49 -2.38
N ALA A 11 -24.83 -3.58 -1.44
CA ALA A 11 -23.57 -2.88 -1.36
C ALA A 11 -22.49 -3.96 -1.24
N VAL A 12 -21.68 -4.15 -2.29
CA VAL A 12 -20.57 -5.11 -2.26
C VAL A 12 -19.50 -4.53 -1.33
N THR A 13 -19.69 -4.73 -0.04
CA THR A 13 -18.65 -4.54 0.97
C THR A 13 -17.80 -5.80 0.96
N THR A 14 -16.83 -5.89 0.06
CA THR A 14 -15.83 -6.97 0.08
C THR A 14 -14.94 -6.75 1.30
N GLU A 15 -15.44 -7.14 2.48
CA GLU A 15 -14.63 -7.29 3.68
C GLU A 15 -13.85 -8.61 3.57
N MET A 16 -12.55 -8.58 3.86
CA MET A 16 -11.66 -9.75 3.81
C MET A 16 -10.88 -9.86 5.11
N GLU A 17 -10.71 -11.06 5.62
CA GLU A 17 -9.88 -11.32 6.81
C GLU A 17 -8.50 -11.82 6.39
N PHE A 18 -7.45 -11.07 6.76
CA PHE A 18 -6.08 -11.40 6.41
C PHE A 18 -5.11 -10.80 7.43
N GLY A 19 -4.12 -11.59 7.89
CA GLY A 19 -3.13 -11.12 8.86
C GLY A 19 -3.73 -10.72 10.22
N GLY A 20 -4.82 -11.36 10.64
CA GLY A 20 -5.55 -11.02 11.87
C GLY A 20 -6.32 -9.69 11.81
N GLN A 21 -6.45 -9.10 10.62
CA GLN A 21 -7.18 -7.86 10.40
C GLN A 21 -8.37 -8.06 9.46
N GLN A 22 -9.42 -7.26 9.68
CA GLN A 22 -10.51 -7.10 8.73
C GLN A 22 -10.17 -5.94 7.78
N TRP A 23 -10.20 -6.20 6.48
CA TRP A 23 -9.89 -5.24 5.42
C TRP A 23 -11.14 -4.82 4.67
N ARG A 24 -11.11 -3.62 4.09
CA ARG A 24 -12.13 -3.10 3.16
C ARG A 24 -11.46 -2.65 1.89
N VAL A 25 -12.20 -2.72 0.78
CA VAL A 25 -11.74 -2.29 -0.54
C VAL A 25 -12.34 -0.94 -0.90
N LYS A 26 -11.50 -0.02 -1.39
CA LYS A 26 -11.92 1.28 -1.93
C LYS A 26 -12.58 1.09 -3.30
N THR A 27 -13.62 1.86 -3.57
CA THR A 27 -14.26 1.92 -4.88
C THR A 27 -14.70 3.34 -5.21
N SER A 28 -14.81 3.67 -6.50
CA SER A 28 -15.30 4.95 -6.97
C SER A 28 -16.11 4.81 -8.26
N HIS A 29 -17.08 5.71 -8.45
CA HIS A 29 -17.82 5.82 -9.72
C HIS A 29 -17.09 6.68 -10.78
N GLY A 30 -16.07 7.42 -10.34
CA GLY A 30 -15.30 8.34 -11.17
C GLY A 30 -13.87 8.47 -10.64
N PRO A 31 -13.01 9.24 -11.34
CA PRO A 31 -11.63 9.43 -10.95
C PRO A 31 -11.53 10.18 -9.63
N VAL A 32 -10.83 9.61 -8.64
CA VAL A 32 -10.53 10.24 -7.35
C VAL A 32 -9.08 9.99 -6.93
N ALA A 33 -8.61 10.73 -5.93
CA ALA A 33 -7.24 10.68 -5.43
C ALA A 33 -6.88 9.35 -4.71
N PRO A 34 -5.56 9.01 -4.60
CA PRO A 34 -4.47 9.59 -5.39
C PRO A 34 -4.65 9.29 -6.88
N GLY A 35 -4.12 10.13 -7.76
CA GLY A 35 -4.34 9.99 -9.20
C GLY A 35 -4.51 11.29 -9.96
N PRO A 36 -5.52 11.42 -10.84
CA PRO A 36 -6.85 10.76 -10.82
C PRO A 36 -6.88 9.25 -11.14
N ASN A 37 -7.57 8.42 -10.34
CA ASN A 37 -7.75 6.97 -10.58
C ASN A 37 -9.22 6.52 -10.44
N TYR A 38 -9.65 5.56 -11.26
CA TYR A 38 -10.86 4.77 -11.00
C TYR A 38 -10.52 3.63 -10.04
N TRP A 39 -11.34 3.41 -9.01
CA TRP A 39 -11.07 2.40 -7.98
C TRP A 39 -12.09 1.26 -8.05
N SER A 40 -11.59 0.04 -8.12
CA SER A 40 -12.42 -1.17 -8.26
C SER A 40 -12.39 -2.04 -7.01
N ASN A 41 -13.56 -2.46 -6.55
CA ASN A 41 -13.75 -3.50 -5.53
C ASN A 41 -14.23 -4.84 -6.12
N SER A 42 -14.19 -5.00 -7.45
CA SER A 42 -14.52 -6.26 -8.12
C SER A 42 -13.58 -7.38 -7.67
N SER A 43 -14.09 -8.61 -7.60
CA SER A 43 -13.27 -9.80 -7.30
C SER A 43 -12.22 -10.12 -8.36
N GLN A 44 -12.31 -9.51 -9.55
CA GLN A 44 -11.25 -9.55 -10.57
C GLN A 44 -10.14 -8.53 -10.32
N SER A 45 -10.38 -7.56 -9.43
CA SER A 45 -9.41 -6.51 -9.10
C SER A 45 -8.71 -6.77 -7.78
N VAL A 46 -9.47 -7.21 -6.77
CA VAL A 46 -8.98 -7.53 -5.44
C VAL A 46 -9.58 -8.85 -4.98
N TRP A 47 -8.74 -9.80 -4.60
CA TRP A 47 -9.18 -11.09 -4.07
C TRP A 47 -8.18 -11.64 -3.05
N LEU A 48 -8.61 -12.66 -2.33
CA LEU A 48 -7.79 -13.41 -1.36
C LEU A 48 -7.87 -14.90 -1.73
N ASP A 49 -6.71 -15.55 -1.85
CA ASP A 49 -6.58 -16.99 -2.09
C ASP A 49 -5.44 -17.59 -1.23
N ASP A 50 -5.02 -18.81 -1.55
CA ASP A 50 -3.94 -19.51 -0.84
C ASP A 50 -2.55 -18.89 -1.06
N GLN A 51 -2.40 -18.03 -2.08
CA GLN A 51 -1.19 -17.27 -2.34
C GLN A 51 -1.16 -15.94 -1.59
N GLY A 52 -2.30 -15.43 -1.15
CA GLY A 52 -2.39 -14.20 -0.38
C GLY A 52 -3.44 -13.25 -0.91
N MET A 53 -3.33 -11.98 -0.54
CA MET A 53 -4.25 -10.93 -0.95
C MET A 53 -3.70 -10.18 -2.16
N HIS A 54 -4.47 -10.11 -3.23
CA HIS A 54 -4.04 -9.59 -4.52
C HIS A 54 -4.66 -8.24 -4.78
N LEU A 55 -3.85 -7.29 -5.25
CA LEU A 55 -4.26 -5.98 -5.76
C LEU A 55 -3.78 -5.86 -7.19
N THR A 56 -4.58 -5.20 -8.04
CA THR A 56 -4.25 -5.06 -9.45
C THR A 56 -4.38 -3.63 -9.97
N ILE A 57 -3.66 -3.37 -11.05
CA ILE A 57 -4.02 -2.36 -12.05
C ILE A 57 -4.37 -3.12 -13.32
N SER A 58 -5.60 -2.96 -13.79
CA SER A 58 -6.10 -3.64 -15.00
C SER A 58 -7.04 -2.75 -15.80
N LYS A 59 -7.05 -2.96 -17.12
CA LYS A 59 -7.94 -2.27 -18.06
C LYS A 59 -9.22 -3.09 -18.28
N ARG A 60 -10.38 -2.45 -18.19
CA ARG A 60 -11.70 -3.04 -18.53
C ARG A 60 -12.56 -1.99 -19.22
N ASP A 61 -13.12 -2.33 -20.37
CA ASP A 61 -13.97 -1.42 -21.17
C ASP A 61 -13.30 -0.05 -21.40
N GLU A 62 -12.03 -0.08 -21.83
CA GLU A 62 -11.17 1.10 -22.03
C GLU A 62 -10.84 1.93 -20.79
N ILE A 63 -11.22 1.49 -19.59
CA ILE A 63 -10.93 2.18 -18.33
C ILE A 63 -9.92 1.39 -17.51
N TRP A 64 -8.84 2.05 -17.10
CA TRP A 64 -7.89 1.53 -16.12
C TRP A 64 -8.44 1.66 -14.70
N TYR A 65 -8.44 0.55 -13.97
CA TYR A 65 -8.85 0.49 -12.57
C TYR A 65 -7.64 0.21 -11.68
N ALA A 66 -7.44 1.11 -10.72
CA ALA A 66 -6.55 0.94 -9.57
C ALA A 66 -7.26 0.22 -8.42
N THR A 67 -6.48 -0.20 -7.43
CA THR A 67 -6.98 -0.90 -6.25
C THR A 67 -6.36 -0.38 -4.97
N GLU A 68 -7.17 -0.25 -3.93
CA GLU A 68 -6.72 0.11 -2.59
C GLU A 68 -7.55 -0.66 -1.57
N ILE A 69 -6.86 -1.17 -0.56
CA ILE A 69 -7.44 -1.79 0.61
C ILE A 69 -7.01 -1.04 1.86
N PHE A 70 -7.80 -1.14 2.92
CA PHE A 70 -7.49 -0.53 4.21
C PHE A 70 -8.10 -1.32 5.36
N THR A 71 -7.45 -1.28 6.52
CA THR A 71 -7.97 -1.93 7.73
C THR A 71 -9.30 -1.29 8.16
N ARG A 72 -10.26 -2.12 8.57
CA ARG A 72 -11.58 -1.68 9.05
C ARG A 72 -11.45 -0.89 10.34
N ALA A 73 -10.65 -1.39 11.28
CA ALA A 73 -10.28 -0.68 12.50
C ALA A 73 -9.04 0.21 12.26
N PRO A 74 -8.97 1.41 12.87
CA PRO A 74 -7.69 2.08 13.10
C PRO A 74 -6.72 1.16 13.85
N LEU A 75 -5.45 1.21 13.48
CA LEU A 75 -4.40 0.42 14.14
C LEU A 75 -3.55 1.27 15.09
N GLY A 76 -3.15 2.47 14.65
CA GLY A 76 -2.43 3.43 15.49
C GLY A 76 -0.97 3.03 15.78
N TYR A 77 -0.47 3.32 16.98
CA TYR A 77 0.91 3.01 17.34
C TYR A 77 1.14 1.49 17.42
N GLY A 78 2.29 1.05 16.92
CA GLY A 78 2.72 -0.33 16.96
C GLY A 78 3.78 -0.67 15.90
N THR A 79 3.98 -1.96 15.72
CA THR A 79 4.89 -2.50 14.70
C THR A 79 4.08 -3.19 13.62
N TYR A 80 4.24 -2.70 12.39
CA TYR A 80 3.66 -3.26 11.17
C TYR A 80 4.74 -4.07 10.46
N VAL A 81 4.48 -5.33 10.14
CA VAL A 81 5.36 -6.14 9.29
C VAL A 81 4.53 -6.78 8.18
N PHE A 82 4.99 -6.69 6.94
CA PHE A 82 4.30 -7.30 5.81
C PHE A 82 5.29 -7.79 4.76
N THR A 83 4.95 -8.91 4.13
CA THR A 83 5.69 -9.46 3.00
C THR A 83 4.83 -9.36 1.75
N VAL A 84 5.44 -8.96 0.64
CA VAL A 84 4.81 -8.86 -0.67
C VAL A 84 5.57 -9.66 -1.71
N ASP A 85 4.87 -10.04 -2.77
CA ASP A 85 5.40 -10.63 -3.99
C ASP A 85 5.03 -9.70 -5.15
N SER A 86 6.03 -8.95 -5.63
CA SER A 86 5.93 -7.97 -6.70
C SER A 86 7.32 -7.54 -7.19
N ASP A 87 7.58 -7.68 -8.50
CA ASP A 87 8.78 -7.10 -9.10
C ASP A 87 8.56 -5.61 -9.39
N PHE A 88 8.88 -4.77 -8.41
CA PHE A 88 8.82 -3.32 -8.59
C PHE A 88 9.71 -2.83 -9.73
N SER A 89 10.79 -3.53 -10.07
CA SER A 89 11.71 -3.11 -11.14
C SER A 89 11.09 -3.24 -12.54
N ALA A 90 10.06 -4.08 -12.67
CA ALA A 90 9.31 -4.31 -13.90
C ALA A 90 8.08 -3.40 -14.05
N TYR A 91 7.80 -2.55 -13.06
CA TYR A 91 6.64 -1.66 -13.11
C TYR A 91 6.77 -0.62 -14.23
N ASP A 92 5.64 -0.35 -14.88
CA ASP A 92 5.52 0.81 -15.74
C ASP A 92 5.85 2.09 -14.96
N PRO A 93 6.50 3.12 -15.56
CA PRO A 93 6.85 4.33 -14.85
C PRO A 93 5.69 5.04 -14.15
N ASN A 94 4.45 4.84 -14.63
CA ASN A 94 3.25 5.44 -14.06
C ASN A 94 2.65 4.62 -12.92
N ILE A 95 3.17 3.45 -12.58
CA ILE A 95 2.61 2.62 -11.50
C ILE A 95 3.30 2.93 -10.18
N VAL A 96 2.49 3.05 -9.13
CA VAL A 96 2.93 3.25 -7.75
C VAL A 96 2.32 2.16 -6.87
N ALA A 97 3.17 1.45 -6.12
CA ALA A 97 2.73 0.66 -4.97
C ALA A 97 2.97 1.47 -3.70
N GLY A 98 1.94 1.63 -2.87
CA GLY A 98 2.02 2.35 -1.60
C GLY A 98 1.52 1.51 -0.43
N PHE A 99 2.25 1.58 0.69
CA PHE A 99 1.96 0.92 1.95
C PHE A 99 2.05 1.96 3.06
N PHE A 100 0.91 2.32 3.64
CA PHE A 100 0.85 3.57 4.37
C PHE A 100 -0.17 3.60 5.50
N THR A 101 0.03 4.51 6.42
CA THR A 101 -0.99 4.89 7.40
C THR A 101 -1.80 6.09 6.91
N TRP A 102 -3.08 6.17 7.24
CA TRP A 102 -3.90 7.32 6.88
C TRP A 102 -5.12 7.50 7.78
N ASP A 103 -5.31 8.70 8.29
CA ASP A 103 -6.46 9.15 9.08
C ASP A 103 -7.43 9.97 8.23
N THR A 104 -8.73 9.73 8.40
CA THR A 104 -9.79 10.54 7.82
C THR A 104 -9.78 12.01 8.24
N GLN A 105 -9.21 12.31 9.41
CA GLN A 105 -9.03 13.68 9.87
C GLN A 105 -7.77 14.27 9.27
N ASN A 106 -7.88 15.46 8.67
CA ASN A 106 -6.73 16.21 8.18
C ASN A 106 -5.99 16.90 9.33
N VAL A 107 -5.38 16.10 10.20
CA VAL A 107 -4.51 16.53 11.31
C VAL A 107 -3.15 15.89 11.06
N GLU A 108 -2.07 16.66 11.21
CA GLU A 108 -0.69 16.19 10.95
C GLU A 108 -0.55 15.55 9.57
N ALA A 109 -1.14 16.19 8.54
CA ALA A 109 -1.23 15.67 7.17
C ALA A 109 -1.78 14.23 7.13
N ASN A 110 -2.97 14.05 7.69
CA ASN A 110 -3.66 12.76 7.78
C ASN A 110 -2.87 11.68 8.56
N ARG A 111 -1.84 12.06 9.32
CA ARG A 111 -0.91 11.13 10.00
C ARG A 111 -0.32 10.13 9.01
N GLU A 112 -0.06 10.58 7.79
CA GLU A 112 0.35 9.72 6.69
C GLU A 112 1.86 9.43 6.75
N ILE A 113 2.16 8.14 6.74
CA ILE A 113 3.50 7.57 6.82
C ILE A 113 3.56 6.47 5.78
N ASP A 114 4.52 6.56 4.86
CA ASP A 114 4.52 5.81 3.62
C ASP A 114 5.79 4.97 3.43
N ILE A 115 5.60 3.77 2.89
CA ILE A 115 6.60 3.07 2.08
C ILE A 115 6.04 3.01 0.66
N GLU A 116 6.75 3.54 -0.33
CA GLU A 116 6.30 3.52 -1.73
C GLU A 116 7.38 3.04 -2.68
N PHE A 117 6.98 2.36 -3.76
CA PHE A 117 7.84 1.95 -4.86
C PHE A 117 7.25 2.47 -6.18
N ALA A 118 8.01 3.30 -6.89
CA ALA A 118 7.57 3.90 -8.14
C ALA A 118 8.74 4.52 -8.93
N SER A 119 8.49 4.75 -10.23
CA SER A 119 9.38 5.57 -11.05
C SER A 119 8.86 6.99 -11.29
N TRP A 120 7.66 7.30 -10.80
CA TRP A 120 7.05 8.64 -10.82
C TRP A 120 6.94 9.25 -12.23
N GLY A 121 6.57 8.43 -13.20
CA GLY A 121 6.41 8.78 -14.60
C GLY A 121 7.72 8.94 -15.38
N ILE A 122 8.88 8.69 -14.74
CA ILE A 122 10.20 8.81 -15.37
C ILE A 122 10.71 7.39 -15.69
N PRO A 123 10.96 7.04 -16.96
CA PRO A 123 11.54 5.74 -17.30
C PRO A 123 12.88 5.47 -16.60
N GLN A 124 13.13 4.22 -16.22
CA GLN A 124 14.38 3.77 -15.57
C GLN A 124 14.69 4.49 -14.25
N ASN A 125 13.67 4.99 -13.57
CA ASN A 125 13.79 5.79 -12.34
C ASN A 125 13.16 5.09 -11.12
N MET A 126 13.15 3.75 -11.09
CA MET A 126 12.56 3.00 -9.99
C MET A 126 13.32 3.23 -8.69
N TYR A 127 12.63 3.73 -7.68
CA TYR A 127 13.14 3.80 -6.32
C TYR A 127 12.06 3.44 -5.30
N GLY A 128 12.53 2.96 -4.15
CA GLY A 128 11.74 2.91 -2.94
C GLY A 128 11.88 4.24 -2.19
N GLN A 129 10.84 4.65 -1.50
CA GLN A 129 10.88 5.79 -0.60
C GLN A 129 10.16 5.51 0.72
N TYR A 130 10.73 6.06 1.78
CA TYR A 130 10.04 6.23 3.05
C TYR A 130 9.66 7.70 3.19
N VAL A 131 8.41 8.00 3.50
CA VAL A 131 7.90 9.37 3.60
C VAL A 131 7.12 9.55 4.88
N VAL A 132 7.27 10.72 5.51
CA VAL A 132 6.39 11.17 6.59
C VAL A 132 5.70 12.44 6.12
N GLN A 133 4.40 12.39 5.85
CA GLN A 133 3.68 13.55 5.33
C GLN A 133 3.52 14.65 6.38
N PRO A 134 3.46 15.93 5.99
CA PRO A 134 3.59 16.39 4.61
C PRO A 134 5.05 16.39 4.17
N PHE A 135 5.35 15.99 2.93
CA PHE A 135 6.69 16.16 2.38
C PHE A 135 6.99 17.64 2.07
N THR A 136 7.31 18.40 3.11
CA THR A 136 7.65 19.84 3.03
C THR A 136 9.15 20.11 3.00
N SER A 137 9.97 19.10 3.30
CA SER A 137 11.41 19.24 3.44
C SER A 137 12.15 17.91 3.24
N PRO A 138 13.42 17.94 2.78
CA PRO A 138 14.18 16.72 2.46
C PRO A 138 14.42 15.75 3.63
N ASP A 139 14.31 16.21 4.87
CA ASP A 139 14.44 15.39 6.08
C ASP A 139 13.22 14.52 6.38
N ARG A 140 12.13 14.68 5.62
CA ARG A 140 10.89 13.89 5.74
C ARG A 140 10.80 12.77 4.71
N ILE A 141 11.84 12.56 3.91
CA ILE A 141 11.90 11.51 2.91
C ILE A 141 13.26 10.81 2.92
N LYS A 142 13.24 9.50 2.73
CA LYS A 142 14.44 8.71 2.43
C LYS A 142 14.21 7.92 1.16
N LEU A 143 14.93 8.28 0.11
CA LEU A 143 14.99 7.51 -1.13
C LEU A 143 16.02 6.39 -1.02
N PHE A 144 15.73 5.25 -1.65
CA PHE A 144 16.68 4.14 -1.82
C PHE A 144 16.43 3.43 -3.15
N ASN A 145 17.48 2.87 -3.74
CA ASN A 145 17.32 2.01 -4.90
C ASN A 145 16.99 0.58 -4.41
N PRO A 146 15.83 0.01 -4.75
CA PRO A 146 15.40 -1.28 -4.23
C PRO A 146 16.30 -2.42 -4.69
N LYS A 147 16.96 -2.31 -5.86
CA LYS A 147 17.85 -3.33 -6.45
C LYS A 147 17.32 -4.76 -6.27
N MET A 148 16.06 -4.98 -6.67
CA MET A 148 15.32 -6.20 -6.35
C MET A 148 16.11 -7.48 -6.62
N GLN A 149 16.05 -8.41 -5.67
CA GLN A 149 16.61 -9.76 -5.76
C GLN A 149 15.45 -10.75 -5.69
N GLY A 150 14.91 -11.08 -6.87
CA GLY A 150 13.61 -11.76 -6.97
C GLY A 150 12.43 -10.80 -6.75
N THR A 151 11.25 -11.36 -6.54
CA THR A 151 9.99 -10.60 -6.45
C THR A 151 9.50 -10.41 -5.02
N TYR A 152 10.04 -11.17 -4.07
CA TYR A 152 9.62 -11.09 -2.68
C TYR A 152 10.36 -9.96 -1.95
N SER A 153 9.64 -9.23 -1.12
CA SER A 153 10.22 -8.29 -0.16
C SER A 153 9.43 -8.24 1.13
N THR A 154 10.12 -7.98 2.23
CA THR A 154 9.52 -7.80 3.55
C THR A 154 9.78 -6.38 4.02
N HIS A 155 8.79 -5.77 4.67
CA HIS A 155 8.84 -4.38 5.09
C HIS A 155 8.36 -4.24 6.52
N ARG A 156 8.93 -3.29 7.24
CA ARG A 156 8.59 -2.98 8.63
C ARG A 156 8.44 -1.49 8.83
N ILE A 157 7.39 -1.13 9.58
CA ILE A 157 7.24 0.19 10.18
C ILE A 157 7.11 0.01 11.69
N VAL A 158 8.01 0.62 12.46
CA VAL A 158 7.87 0.78 13.91
C VAL A 158 7.41 2.21 14.14
N TRP A 159 6.19 2.38 14.65
CA TRP A 159 5.61 3.69 14.93
C TRP A 159 5.13 3.75 16.37
N THR A 160 5.84 4.50 17.20
CA THR A 160 5.52 4.74 18.61
C THR A 160 5.58 6.24 18.89
N PRO A 161 5.21 6.72 20.10
CA PRO A 161 5.37 8.14 20.45
C PRO A 161 6.82 8.65 20.38
N SER A 162 7.83 7.77 20.45
CA SER A 162 9.24 8.15 20.53
C SER A 162 10.11 7.64 19.38
N ILE A 163 9.64 6.66 18.62
CA ILE A 163 10.39 6.01 17.53
C ILE A 163 9.52 5.91 16.30
N LEU A 164 10.02 6.42 15.18
CA LEU A 164 9.50 6.12 13.85
C LEU A 164 10.62 5.55 12.98
N GLN A 165 10.53 4.27 12.67
CA GLN A 165 11.54 3.54 11.91
C GLN A 165 10.93 2.74 10.78
N PHE A 166 11.67 2.67 9.69
CA PHE A 166 11.35 1.91 8.49
C PHE A 166 12.49 0.96 8.19
N ALA A 167 12.15 -0.22 7.69
CA ALA A 167 13.12 -1.12 7.11
C ALA A 167 12.47 -1.96 6.00
N SER A 168 13.26 -2.30 4.99
CA SER A 168 12.88 -3.15 3.86
C SER A 168 13.97 -4.16 3.58
N TRP A 169 13.57 -5.38 3.24
CA TRP A 169 14.46 -6.50 2.96
C TRP A 169 14.06 -7.21 1.67
N HIS A 170 15.04 -7.84 1.03
CA HIS A 170 14.81 -8.85 0.00
C HIS A 170 14.24 -10.13 0.62
N GLY A 171 13.32 -10.76 -0.10
CA GLY A 171 12.75 -12.06 0.27
C GLY A 171 11.61 -12.00 1.30
N ALA A 172 11.00 -13.16 1.51
CA ALA A 172 10.16 -13.44 2.67
C ALA A 172 11.07 -13.77 3.85
N ILE A 173 11.32 -12.78 4.71
CA ILE A 173 12.28 -12.92 5.79
C ILE A 173 11.67 -12.48 7.11
N ASP A 174 12.06 -13.14 8.19
CA ASP A 174 11.76 -12.67 9.54
C ASP A 174 12.74 -11.52 9.87
N PRO A 175 12.25 -10.29 10.12
CA PRO A 175 13.12 -9.15 10.46
C PRO A 175 14.01 -9.36 11.69
N GLU A 176 13.69 -10.33 12.55
CA GLU A 176 14.46 -10.67 13.75
C GLU A 176 15.48 -11.78 13.53
N SER A 177 15.50 -12.40 12.34
CA SER A 177 16.43 -13.49 12.03
C SER A 177 17.82 -12.99 11.64
N PRO A 178 18.89 -13.79 11.83
CA PRO A 178 20.25 -13.41 11.41
C PRO A 178 20.38 -13.11 9.91
N GLU A 179 19.56 -13.74 9.07
CA GLU A 179 19.53 -13.54 7.62
C GLU A 179 19.05 -12.13 7.23
N ALA A 180 18.33 -11.43 8.12
CA ALA A 180 17.82 -10.08 7.85
C ALA A 180 18.96 -9.10 7.53
N PHE A 181 20.13 -9.26 8.15
CA PHE A 181 21.27 -8.38 7.87
C PHE A 181 21.75 -8.48 6.42
N SER A 182 21.88 -9.69 5.87
CA SER A 182 22.36 -9.88 4.48
C SER A 182 21.34 -9.48 3.42
N ASN A 183 20.06 -9.38 3.80
CA ASN A 183 18.97 -9.07 2.88
C ASN A 183 18.46 -7.62 2.99
N LEU A 184 19.07 -6.78 3.85
CA LEU A 184 18.62 -5.41 4.06
C LEU A 184 18.74 -4.57 2.77
N MET A 185 17.61 -4.05 2.30
CA MET A 185 17.56 -3.09 1.19
C MET A 185 17.86 -1.67 1.68
N ALA A 186 17.13 -1.25 2.72
CA ALA A 186 17.20 0.08 3.28
C ALA A 186 16.56 0.13 4.67
N GLU A 187 17.11 0.98 5.53
CA GLU A 187 16.53 1.35 6.81
C GLU A 187 16.59 2.86 7.02
N TRP A 188 15.69 3.38 7.85
CA TRP A 188 15.66 4.80 8.19
C TRP A 188 14.96 5.02 9.53
N THR A 189 15.59 5.84 10.37
CA THR A 189 14.95 6.41 11.56
C THR A 189 14.60 7.86 11.27
N PHE A 190 13.32 8.21 11.39
CA PHE A 190 12.88 9.57 11.25
C PHE A 190 13.15 10.35 12.54
N ASN A 191 13.87 11.47 12.43
CA ASN A 191 14.29 12.29 13.57
C ASN A 191 13.45 13.55 13.76
N GLY A 192 12.41 13.75 12.93
CA GLY A 192 11.50 14.89 13.07
C GLY A 192 10.36 14.61 14.05
N GLN A 193 9.35 15.48 14.02
CA GLN A 193 8.15 15.31 14.84
C GLN A 193 7.32 14.12 14.34
N ILE A 194 7.25 13.07 15.16
CA ILE A 194 6.47 11.86 14.89
C ILE A 194 4.98 12.19 15.02
N PRO A 195 4.14 11.85 14.02
CA PRO A 195 2.70 12.06 14.11
C PRO A 195 2.05 11.30 15.27
N THR A 196 0.97 11.85 15.81
CA THR A 196 0.11 11.14 16.77
C THR A 196 -0.59 9.95 16.10
N GLU A 197 -0.94 8.89 16.84
CA GLU A 197 -1.62 7.72 16.24
C GLU A 197 -3.03 8.04 15.68
N GLY A 198 -3.74 8.94 16.35
CA GLY A 198 -5.11 9.33 16.01
C GLY A 198 -6.01 8.15 15.70
N ARG A 199 -6.64 8.19 14.52
CA ARG A 199 -7.45 7.10 13.98
C ARG A 199 -6.86 6.56 12.67
N ALA A 200 -5.54 6.59 12.56
CA ALA A 200 -4.85 6.11 11.37
C ALA A 200 -5.14 4.62 11.13
N ARG A 201 -5.51 4.31 9.89
CA ARG A 201 -5.65 2.95 9.37
C ARG A 201 -4.45 2.60 8.53
N PHE A 202 -4.08 1.33 8.47
CA PHE A 202 -3.11 0.89 7.49
C PHE A 202 -3.80 0.64 6.15
N ARG A 203 -3.13 1.04 5.08
CA ARG A 203 -3.64 1.04 3.71
C ARG A 203 -2.58 0.49 2.77
N ILE A 204 -3.03 -0.18 1.72
CA ILE A 204 -2.20 -0.67 0.64
C ILE A 204 -2.89 -0.29 -0.66
N ASN A 205 -2.16 0.32 -1.59
CA ASN A 205 -2.68 0.64 -2.90
C ASN A 205 -1.71 0.28 -4.03
N LEU A 206 -2.29 0.06 -5.20
CA LEU A 206 -1.60 -0.03 -6.48
C LEU A 206 -2.34 0.91 -7.44
N TRP A 207 -1.69 2.01 -7.83
CA TRP A 207 -2.36 3.12 -8.52
C TRP A 207 -1.53 3.77 -9.62
N LEU A 208 -2.20 4.54 -10.50
CA LEU A 208 -1.57 5.26 -11.60
C LEU A 208 -1.21 6.70 -11.21
N PHE A 209 0.08 7.01 -11.26
CA PHE A 209 0.63 8.34 -11.05
C PHE A 209 0.04 9.34 -12.05
N GLN A 210 -0.57 10.40 -11.53
CA GLN A 210 -1.31 11.41 -12.32
C GLN A 210 -2.41 10.83 -13.22
N GLY A 211 -2.88 9.60 -12.94
CA GLY A 211 -3.87 8.92 -13.78
C GLY A 211 -3.37 8.54 -15.17
N ARG A 212 -2.05 8.56 -15.40
CA ARG A 212 -1.48 8.23 -16.71
C ARG A 212 -1.52 6.73 -16.93
N GLU A 213 -1.97 6.34 -18.11
CA GLU A 213 -2.05 4.94 -18.50
C GLU A 213 -0.64 4.32 -18.60
N PRO A 214 -0.48 3.04 -18.22
CA PRO A 214 0.74 2.29 -18.50
C PRO A 214 0.97 2.14 -20.01
N ALA A 215 2.23 2.01 -20.44
CA ALA A 215 2.58 1.78 -21.84
C ALA A 215 2.13 0.40 -22.35
N SER A 216 1.98 -0.57 -21.44
CA SER A 216 1.51 -1.93 -21.72
C SER A 216 0.08 -2.10 -21.23
N GLU A 217 -0.74 -2.86 -21.97
CA GLU A 217 -2.08 -3.26 -21.50
C GLU A 217 -2.06 -4.45 -20.52
N ALA A 218 -0.87 -4.97 -20.19
CA ALA A 218 -0.75 -6.06 -19.23
C ALA A 218 -1.27 -5.66 -17.84
N THR A 219 -1.95 -6.58 -17.18
CA THR A 219 -2.35 -6.40 -15.78
C THR A 219 -1.11 -6.45 -14.89
N THR A 220 -0.96 -5.46 -14.02
CA THR A 220 0.04 -5.47 -12.94
C THR A 220 -0.62 -6.00 -11.67
N VAL A 221 0.07 -6.89 -10.97
CA VAL A 221 -0.40 -7.53 -9.74
C VAL A 221 0.60 -7.30 -8.62
N LEU A 222 0.09 -6.89 -7.46
CA LEU A 222 0.80 -6.83 -6.19
C LEU A 222 0.13 -7.85 -5.25
N THR A 223 0.90 -8.84 -4.78
CA THR A 223 0.37 -9.84 -3.83
C THR A 223 0.94 -9.60 -2.44
N ILE A 224 0.08 -9.54 -1.42
CA ILE A 224 0.47 -9.41 -0.02
C ILE A 224 0.42 -10.83 0.55
N LYS A 225 1.61 -11.34 0.88
CA LYS A 225 1.84 -12.72 1.34
C LYS A 225 1.60 -12.85 2.84
N SER A 226 1.92 -11.82 3.60
CA SER A 226 1.68 -11.78 5.04
C SER A 226 1.48 -10.33 5.51
N PHE A 227 0.75 -10.20 6.62
CA PHE A 227 0.64 -8.95 7.36
C PHE A 227 0.55 -9.29 8.84
N SER A 228 1.27 -8.56 9.69
CA SER A 228 1.15 -8.61 11.13
C SER A 228 1.21 -7.19 11.71
N PHE A 229 0.47 -7.01 12.80
CA PHE A 229 0.47 -5.78 13.58
C PHE A 229 0.56 -6.14 15.07
N VAL A 230 1.55 -5.56 15.75
CA VAL A 230 1.70 -5.67 17.19
C VAL A 230 1.48 -4.27 17.79
N PRO A 231 0.39 -4.04 18.55
CA PRO A 231 0.14 -2.76 19.19
C PRO A 231 1.29 -2.37 20.13
N TRP A 232 1.61 -1.08 20.18
CA TRP A 232 2.51 -0.53 21.18
C TRP A 232 1.85 -0.57 22.58
N GLN A 233 2.63 -0.83 23.62
CA GLN A 233 2.18 -0.91 25.02
C GLN A 233 2.80 0.21 25.87
#